data_AF-A0A8E2JG83-F1
#
_entry.id   AF-A0A8E2JG83-F1
#
_cell.length_a   1.000
_cell.length_b   1.000
_cell.length_c   1.000
_cell.angle_alpha   90.00
_cell.angle_beta   90.00
_cell.angle_gamma   90.00
#
_symmetry.space_group_name_H-M   'P 1'
#
loop_
_entity.id
_entity.type
_entity.pdbx_description
1 polymer ?
#
loop_
_entity_poly.entity_id
_entity_poly.type
_entity_poly.pdbx_seq_one_letter_code
_entity_poly.pdbx_strand_id
1 'polypeptide(L)'
;MDWSQLRRLEIGRKCRKTAFFDEFTGAIRNLESLKIGFDRAATRPPGWTIEPARRFIESIDALRHLIILNPGDQIDALWPAIRKHRRSLRSLVLPPLKHDPPYRENDLMRMRELREGIPELAHLELDIPMDSSFYKPLSTYIAILSDFSHLRTPGLCFSLPTDTSIFAPEYFQNYMGTQP
;
A
#
# COMPACT_ATOMS: atom_id res chain seq x y z
N MET A 1 22.54 3.72 19.87
CA MET A 1 21.33 4.56 19.78
C MET A 1 20.17 3.70 20.26
N ASP A 2 19.32 4.18 21.17
CA ASP A 2 18.14 3.45 21.61
C ASP A 2 16.99 3.67 20.60
N TRP A 3 16.60 2.59 19.92
CA TRP A 3 15.56 2.62 18.89
C TRP A 3 14.14 2.45 19.45
N SER A 4 13.98 2.15 20.76
CA SER A 4 12.69 1.93 21.40
C SER A 4 11.80 3.19 21.43
N GLN A 5 12.41 4.36 21.29
CA GLN A 5 11.75 5.67 21.24
C GLN A 5 11.31 6.06 19.82
N LEU A 6 11.73 5.33 18.79
CA LEU A 6 11.37 5.64 17.42
C LEU A 6 9.86 5.36 17.22
N ARG A 7 9.12 6.39 16.81
CA ARG A 7 7.67 6.32 16.58
C ARG A 7 7.30 6.35 15.09
N ARG A 8 8.17 6.88 14.24
CA ARG A 8 7.93 7.04 12.80
C ARG A 8 9.14 6.63 12.00
N LEU A 9 8.92 5.84 10.96
CA LEU A 9 9.96 5.37 10.05
C LEU A 9 9.46 5.41 8.61
N GLU A 10 10.26 5.99 7.73
CA GLU A 10 9.99 6.01 6.30
C GLU A 10 11.19 5.43 5.53
N ILE A 11 10.96 4.35 4.80
CA ILE A 11 11.96 3.69 3.96
C ILE A 11 11.56 3.87 2.50
N GLY A 12 12.35 4.66 1.78
CA GLY A 12 12.12 4.95 0.36
C GLY A 12 12.44 3.77 -0.55
N ARG A 13 12.02 3.89 -1.82
CA ARG A 13 12.20 2.83 -2.84
C ARG A 13 13.65 2.44 -3.07
N LYS A 14 14.60 3.40 -3.04
CA LYS A 14 16.01 3.13 -3.36
C LYS A 14 16.86 2.59 -2.19
N CYS A 15 16.25 2.27 -1.05
CA CYS A 15 16.97 1.75 0.11
C CYS A 15 17.24 0.23 0.01
N ARG A 16 18.37 -0.24 0.58
CA ARG A 16 18.66 -1.67 0.79
C ARG A 16 17.86 -2.20 1.98
N LYS A 17 16.58 -2.47 1.74
CA LYS A 17 15.56 -2.69 2.79
C LYS A 17 15.71 -4.05 3.47
N THR A 18 16.14 -5.08 2.72
CA THR A 18 16.28 -6.43 3.27
C THR A 18 17.22 -6.46 4.47
N ALA A 19 18.43 -5.94 4.33
CA ALA A 19 19.39 -5.86 5.42
C ALA A 19 18.83 -5.07 6.62
N PHE A 20 18.18 -3.93 6.35
CA PHE A 20 17.53 -3.15 7.39
C PHE A 20 16.44 -3.95 8.12
N PHE A 21 15.54 -4.61 7.40
CA PHE A 21 14.48 -5.39 8.02
C PHE A 21 15.05 -6.55 8.84
N ASP A 22 16.04 -7.27 8.32
CA ASP A 22 16.64 -8.38 9.05
C ASP A 22 17.36 -7.92 10.33
N GLU A 23 18.00 -6.76 10.31
CA GLU A 23 18.70 -6.20 11.48
C GLU A 23 17.74 -5.61 12.53
N PHE A 24 16.69 -4.91 12.10
CA PHE A 24 15.82 -4.14 12.99
C PHE A 24 14.51 -4.83 13.38
N THR A 25 14.24 -6.02 12.83
CA THR A 25 13.08 -6.85 13.23
C THR A 25 13.15 -7.16 14.72
N GLY A 26 12.10 -6.82 15.46
CA GLY A 26 12.02 -7.02 16.91
C GLY A 26 12.76 -5.97 17.76
N ALA A 27 13.61 -5.14 17.16
CA ALA A 27 14.28 -4.03 17.86
C ALA A 27 13.41 -2.78 17.93
N ILE A 28 12.63 -2.49 16.88
CA ILE A 28 11.80 -1.28 16.76
C ILE A 28 10.32 -1.63 16.96
N ARG A 29 9.95 -2.03 18.18
CA ARG A 29 8.61 -2.57 18.47
C ARG A 29 7.52 -1.51 18.65
N ASN A 30 7.90 -0.33 19.14
CA ASN A 30 6.97 0.74 19.51
C ASN A 30 6.71 1.73 18.36
N LEU A 31 6.83 1.27 17.11
CA LEU A 31 6.62 2.13 15.93
C LEU A 31 5.11 2.38 15.74
N GLU A 32 4.72 3.65 15.60
CA GLU A 32 3.32 4.03 15.36
C GLU A 32 3.03 4.26 13.87
N SER A 33 4.02 4.76 13.11
CA SER A 33 3.85 5.11 11.71
C SER A 33 4.97 4.54 10.85
N LEU A 34 4.60 3.79 9.81
CA LEU A 34 5.51 3.13 8.90
C LEU A 34 5.15 3.42 7.45
N LYS A 35 6.14 3.86 6.67
CA LYS A 35 6.04 3.94 5.22
C LYS A 35 7.15 3.13 4.59
N ILE A 36 6.78 2.21 3.72
CA ILE A 36 7.73 1.39 2.97
C ILE A 36 7.40 1.56 1.49
N GLY A 37 8.39 1.94 0.69
CA GLY A 37 8.27 1.85 -0.76
C GLY A 37 9.13 0.73 -1.32
N PHE A 38 8.60 -0.05 -2.25
CA PHE A 38 9.35 -1.08 -2.96
C PHE A 38 9.70 -0.65 -4.39
N ASP A 39 10.69 -1.33 -4.97
CA ASP A 39 11.04 -1.17 -6.36
C ASP A 39 9.93 -1.74 -7.25
N ARG A 40 9.75 -1.14 -8.43
CA ARG A 40 8.73 -1.57 -9.41
C ARG A 40 9.03 -2.99 -9.88
N ALA A 41 8.01 -3.76 -10.26
CA ALA A 41 8.19 -5.16 -10.67
C ALA A 41 9.32 -5.33 -11.72
N ALA A 42 9.33 -4.50 -12.76
CA ALA A 42 10.35 -4.49 -13.82
C ALA A 42 11.80 -4.20 -13.36
N THR A 43 11.98 -3.67 -12.15
CA THR A 43 13.28 -3.27 -11.59
C THR A 43 13.71 -4.12 -10.40
N ARG A 44 12.92 -5.13 -10.04
CA ARG A 44 13.25 -6.02 -8.91
C ARG A 44 14.39 -6.96 -9.29
N PRO A 45 15.36 -7.18 -8.38
CA PRO A 45 16.41 -8.16 -8.62
C PRO A 45 15.82 -9.59 -8.67
N PRO A 46 16.50 -10.53 -9.33
CA PRO A 46 16.15 -11.94 -9.27
C PRO A 46 16.09 -12.44 -7.81
N GLY A 47 15.07 -13.23 -7.48
CA GLY A 47 14.87 -13.75 -6.13
C GLY A 47 14.36 -12.72 -5.11
N TRP A 48 13.94 -11.53 -5.56
CA TRP A 48 13.33 -10.54 -4.68
C TRP A 48 12.08 -11.07 -3.97
N THR A 49 11.97 -10.79 -2.68
CA THR A 49 10.85 -11.19 -1.84
C THR A 49 10.46 -10.09 -0.85
N ILE A 50 9.17 -9.98 -0.58
CA ILE A 50 8.60 -9.05 0.41
C ILE A 50 8.68 -9.59 1.85
N GLU A 51 9.09 -10.84 2.02
CA GLU A 51 9.10 -11.57 3.29
C GLU A 51 9.84 -10.86 4.44
N PRO A 52 11.03 -10.25 4.24
CA PRO A 52 11.67 -9.48 5.31
C PRO A 52 10.80 -8.31 5.80
N ALA A 53 10.08 -7.64 4.90
CA ALA A 53 9.16 -6.58 5.28
C ALA A 53 7.96 -7.12 6.07
N ARG A 54 7.42 -8.28 5.68
CA ARG A 54 6.36 -8.97 6.42
C ARG A 54 6.77 -9.20 7.87
N ARG A 55 7.92 -9.85 8.08
CA ARG A 55 8.46 -10.15 9.42
C ARG A 55 8.69 -8.88 10.24
N PHE A 56 9.22 -7.84 9.61
CA PHE A 56 9.42 -6.54 10.27
C PHE A 56 8.10 -5.93 10.75
N ILE A 57 7.08 -5.86 9.88
CA ILE A 57 5.74 -5.35 10.24
C ILE A 57 5.11 -6.20 11.35
N GLU A 58 5.29 -7.52 11.29
CA GLU A 58 4.83 -8.46 12.32
C GLU A 58 5.57 -8.32 13.64
N SER A 59 6.75 -7.70 13.68
CA SER A 59 7.49 -7.49 14.93
C SER A 59 7.07 -6.23 15.69
N ILE A 60 6.34 -5.32 15.05
CA ILE A 60 5.82 -4.10 15.65
C ILE A 60 4.61 -4.44 16.53
N ASP A 61 4.47 -3.82 17.70
CA ASP A 61 3.43 -4.18 18.67
C ASP A 61 2.06 -3.58 18.33
N ALA A 62 2.01 -2.30 17.95
CA ALA A 62 0.75 -1.59 17.71
C ALA A 62 0.90 -0.49 16.65
N LEU A 63 0.96 -0.87 15.38
CA LEU A 63 1.07 0.07 14.27
C LEU A 63 -0.25 0.83 14.05
N ARG A 64 -0.19 2.15 13.89
CA ARG A 64 -1.35 3.03 13.68
C ARG A 64 -1.47 3.51 12.24
N HIS A 65 -0.35 3.78 11.58
CA HIS A 65 -0.31 4.27 10.21
C HIS A 65 0.62 3.41 9.36
N LEU A 66 0.09 2.90 8.25
CA LEU A 66 0.85 2.06 7.32
C LEU A 66 0.64 2.54 5.89
N ILE A 67 1.75 2.86 5.24
CA ILE A 67 1.80 3.24 3.82
C ILE A 67 2.72 2.26 3.10
N ILE A 68 2.20 1.56 2.09
CA ILE A 68 2.98 0.60 1.30
C ILE A 68 2.96 1.01 -0.16
N LEU A 69 4.08 1.48 -0.67
CA LEU A 69 4.23 1.90 -2.06
C LEU A 69 4.77 0.74 -2.90
N ASN A 70 4.15 0.49 -4.05
CA ASN A 70 4.55 -0.55 -5.01
C ASN A 70 4.69 -1.98 -4.45
N PRO A 71 3.73 -2.52 -3.67
CA PRO A 71 3.86 -3.90 -3.22
C PRO A 71 3.91 -4.90 -4.39
N GLY A 72 3.40 -4.51 -5.57
CA GLY A 72 3.26 -5.37 -6.75
C GLY A 72 2.47 -6.63 -6.42
N ASP A 73 2.62 -7.68 -7.20
CA ASP A 73 2.02 -9.01 -7.01
C ASP A 73 2.15 -9.63 -5.60
N GLN A 74 3.13 -9.23 -4.77
CA GLN A 74 3.35 -9.81 -3.45
C GLN A 74 2.58 -9.13 -2.30
N ILE A 75 1.61 -8.23 -2.55
CA ILE A 75 0.81 -7.62 -1.47
C ILE A 75 0.14 -8.66 -0.56
N ASP A 76 -0.27 -9.80 -1.14
CA ASP A 76 -0.96 -10.86 -0.40
C ASP A 76 -0.11 -11.40 0.74
N ALA A 77 1.21 -11.47 0.55
CA ALA A 77 2.13 -11.90 1.59
C ALA A 77 2.19 -10.91 2.77
N LEU A 78 1.87 -9.63 2.57
CA LEU A 78 1.82 -8.64 3.66
C LEU A 78 0.48 -8.63 4.41
N TRP A 79 -0.55 -9.27 3.86
CA TRP A 79 -1.90 -9.20 4.42
C TRP A 79 -2.02 -9.77 5.85
N PRO A 80 -1.38 -10.91 6.19
CA PRO A 80 -1.35 -11.40 7.58
C PRO A 80 -0.72 -10.37 8.55
N ALA A 81 0.35 -9.70 8.12
CA ALA A 81 1.02 -8.68 8.91
C ALA A 81 0.12 -7.45 9.14
N ILE A 82 -0.64 -7.03 8.12
CA ILE A 82 -1.64 -5.94 8.24
C ILE A 82 -2.74 -6.35 9.23
N ARG A 83 -3.29 -7.56 9.12
CA ARG A 83 -4.34 -8.08 10.01
C ARG A 83 -3.90 -8.15 11.47
N LYS A 84 -2.61 -8.38 11.76
CA LYS A 84 -2.06 -8.33 13.12
C LYS A 84 -2.43 -7.01 13.82
N HIS A 85 -2.37 -5.91 13.10
CA HIS A 85 -2.57 -4.54 13.61
C HIS A 85 -4.03 -4.11 13.64
N ARG A 86 -4.99 -5.03 13.44
CA ARG A 86 -6.41 -4.71 13.34
C ARG A 86 -7.02 -3.90 14.49
N ARG A 87 -6.41 -3.96 15.68
CA ARG A 87 -6.87 -3.22 16.88
C ARG A 87 -6.24 -1.84 17.03
N SER A 88 -5.17 -1.54 16.30
CA SER A 88 -4.41 -0.30 16.42
C SER A 88 -4.37 0.52 15.13
N LEU A 89 -4.53 -0.12 13.97
CA LEU A 89 -4.39 0.50 12.67
C LEU A 89 -5.54 1.48 12.42
N ARG A 90 -5.20 2.75 12.22
CA ARG A 90 -6.12 3.85 11.94
C ARG A 90 -6.05 4.35 10.52
N SER A 91 -4.94 4.08 9.84
CA SER A 91 -4.65 4.58 8.49
C SER A 91 -3.92 3.52 7.69
N LEU A 92 -4.49 3.14 6.55
CA LEU A 92 -3.88 2.24 5.58
C LEU A 92 -3.89 2.89 4.20
N VAL A 93 -2.71 3.01 3.59
CA VAL A 93 -2.55 3.62 2.26
C VAL A 93 -1.81 2.65 1.34
N LEU A 94 -2.51 2.20 0.31
CA LEU A 94 -2.01 1.34 -0.78
C LEU A 94 -2.23 2.10 -2.11
N PRO A 95 -1.33 3.04 -2.45
CA PRO A 95 -1.53 3.94 -3.57
C PRO A 95 -1.27 3.26 -4.92
N PRO A 96 -1.73 3.90 -6.01
CA PRO A 96 -1.77 3.29 -7.33
C PRO A 96 -0.42 2.87 -7.89
N LEU A 97 -0.44 1.68 -8.52
CA LEU A 97 0.68 1.19 -9.30
C LEU A 97 0.64 1.88 -10.66
N LYS A 98 1.46 2.92 -10.86
CA LYS A 98 1.48 3.68 -12.13
C LYS A 98 1.68 2.84 -13.40
N HIS A 99 2.17 1.59 -13.31
CA HIS A 99 2.50 0.75 -14.48
C HIS A 99 2.41 -0.77 -14.25
N ASP A 100 1.98 -1.24 -13.07
CA ASP A 100 1.81 -2.67 -12.83
C ASP A 100 0.30 -2.97 -12.85
N PRO A 101 -0.14 -4.11 -13.42
CA PRO A 101 -1.54 -4.44 -13.45
C PRO A 101 -2.11 -4.35 -12.02
N PRO A 102 -3.19 -3.58 -11.78
CA PRO A 102 -3.79 -3.43 -10.47
C PRO A 102 -4.11 -4.77 -9.82
N TYR A 103 -4.42 -4.76 -8.54
CA TYR A 103 -4.72 -5.96 -7.79
C TYR A 103 -6.06 -6.54 -8.24
N ARG A 104 -6.06 -7.74 -8.85
CA ARG A 104 -7.12 -8.07 -9.83
C ARG A 104 -8.10 -9.18 -9.45
N GLU A 105 -8.00 -9.78 -8.27
CA GLU A 105 -8.99 -10.80 -7.85
C GLU A 105 -9.49 -10.62 -6.42
N ASN A 106 -8.58 -10.29 -5.48
CA ASN A 106 -8.90 -10.30 -4.06
C ASN A 106 -9.25 -8.93 -3.46
N ASP A 107 -9.28 -7.84 -4.23
CA ASP A 107 -9.46 -6.50 -3.67
C ASP A 107 -10.79 -6.29 -2.97
N LEU A 108 -11.88 -6.75 -3.56
CA LEU A 108 -13.20 -6.65 -2.93
C LEU A 108 -13.26 -7.45 -1.63
N MET A 109 -12.61 -8.62 -1.60
CA MET A 109 -12.49 -9.44 -0.39
C MET A 109 -11.67 -8.72 0.67
N ARG A 110 -10.50 -8.16 0.32
CA ARG A 110 -9.66 -7.37 1.22
C ARG A 110 -10.40 -6.16 1.77
N MET A 111 -11.16 -5.44 0.94
CA MET A 111 -11.97 -4.31 1.41
C MET A 111 -13.03 -4.74 2.42
N ARG A 112 -13.73 -5.86 2.18
CA ARG A 112 -14.68 -6.43 3.14
C ARG A 112 -13.99 -6.84 4.44
N GLU A 113 -12.83 -7.47 4.34
CA GLU A 113 -12.04 -7.85 5.51
C GLU A 113 -11.54 -6.63 6.30
N LEU A 114 -11.14 -5.55 5.63
CA LEU A 114 -10.77 -4.30 6.30
C LEU A 114 -11.96 -3.72 7.06
N ARG A 115 -13.14 -3.70 6.42
CA ARG A 115 -14.39 -3.22 7.00
C ARG A 115 -14.77 -3.98 8.28
N GLU A 116 -14.73 -5.31 8.21
CA GLU A 116 -15.18 -6.18 9.29
C GLU A 116 -14.09 -6.42 10.34
N GLY A 117 -12.83 -6.36 9.92
CA GLY A 117 -11.68 -6.76 10.71
C GLY A 117 -10.99 -5.63 11.45
N ILE A 118 -11.02 -4.38 10.96
CA ILE A 118 -10.23 -3.24 11.47
C ILE A 118 -11.16 -2.08 11.89
N PRO A 119 -11.79 -2.15 13.06
CA PRO A 119 -12.83 -1.19 13.47
C PRO A 119 -12.32 0.24 13.67
N GLU A 120 -11.02 0.42 13.93
CA GLU A 120 -10.40 1.72 14.18
C GLU A 120 -9.92 2.42 12.90
N LEU A 121 -10.13 1.80 11.73
CA LEU A 121 -9.64 2.31 10.45
C LEU A 121 -10.41 3.58 10.04
N ALA A 122 -9.82 4.75 10.30
CA ALA A 122 -10.43 6.03 9.99
C ALA A 122 -10.07 6.54 8.59
N HIS A 123 -8.94 6.08 8.03
CA HIS A 123 -8.45 6.47 6.72
C HIS A 123 -8.02 5.26 5.91
N LEU A 124 -8.53 5.16 4.69
CA LEU A 124 -8.22 4.08 3.75
C LEU A 124 -8.00 4.69 2.38
N GLU A 125 -6.81 4.51 1.82
CA GLU A 125 -6.48 4.83 0.44
C GLU A 125 -6.16 3.55 -0.32
N LEU A 126 -6.91 3.29 -1.39
CA LEU A 126 -6.74 2.13 -2.26
C LEU A 126 -6.69 2.55 -3.73
N ASP A 127 -5.88 1.83 -4.51
CA ASP A 127 -5.92 1.86 -5.97
C ASP A 127 -7.13 1.08 -6.47
N ILE A 128 -8.00 1.74 -7.24
CA ILE A 128 -9.11 1.07 -7.93
C ILE A 128 -8.79 1.01 -9.42
N PRO A 129 -8.69 -0.21 -10.01
CA PRO A 129 -8.60 -0.35 -11.46
C PRO A 129 -9.78 0.31 -12.17
N MET A 130 -9.49 1.22 -13.12
CA MET A 130 -10.49 1.79 -14.04
C MET A 130 -10.49 1.11 -15.42
N ASP A 131 -9.69 0.06 -15.58
CA ASP A 131 -9.55 -0.66 -16.84
C ASP A 131 -10.80 -1.52 -17.10
N SER A 132 -11.46 -1.28 -18.25
CA SER A 132 -12.69 -1.94 -18.71
C SER A 132 -12.56 -3.44 -18.90
N SER A 133 -11.33 -3.97 -18.94
CA SER A 133 -11.09 -5.41 -18.98
C SER A 133 -11.21 -6.10 -17.60
N PHE A 134 -11.41 -5.33 -16.52
CA PHE A 134 -11.60 -5.87 -15.18
C PHE A 134 -13.05 -6.08 -14.79
N TYR A 135 -13.34 -7.31 -14.37
CA TYR A 135 -14.64 -7.92 -14.14
C TYR A 135 -15.57 -7.24 -13.11
N LYS A 136 -15.20 -6.10 -12.51
CA LYS A 136 -15.97 -5.48 -11.42
C LYS A 136 -16.23 -4.00 -11.70
N PRO A 137 -17.50 -3.59 -11.83
CA PRO A 137 -17.86 -2.18 -11.97
C PRO A 137 -17.39 -1.36 -10.76
N LEU A 138 -16.97 -0.11 -10.99
CA LEU A 138 -16.62 0.86 -9.94
C LEU A 138 -17.70 0.98 -8.85
N SER A 139 -18.97 0.85 -9.22
CA SER A 139 -20.10 0.85 -8.28
C SER A 139 -19.97 -0.22 -7.20
N THR A 140 -19.32 -1.36 -7.47
CA THR A 140 -19.07 -2.41 -6.48
C THR A 140 -18.11 -1.94 -5.38
N TYR A 141 -17.05 -1.23 -5.75
CA TYR A 141 -16.10 -0.66 -4.81
C TYR A 141 -16.74 0.46 -3.98
N ILE A 142 -17.50 1.33 -4.64
CA ILE A 142 -18.25 2.42 -3.98
C ILE A 142 -19.25 1.86 -2.97
N ALA A 143 -19.99 0.79 -3.32
CA ALA A 143 -20.93 0.15 -2.41
C ALA A 143 -20.24 -0.35 -1.14
N ILE A 144 -19.10 -1.06 -1.28
CA ILE A 144 -18.35 -1.55 -0.11
C ILE A 144 -17.84 -0.37 0.74
N LEU A 145 -17.32 0.69 0.13
CA LEU A 145 -16.83 1.87 0.86
C LEU A 145 -17.95 2.62 1.57
N SER A 146 -19.15 2.66 0.97
CA SER A 146 -20.33 3.27 1.57
C SER A 146 -20.78 2.52 2.82
N ASP A 147 -20.48 1.22 2.91
CA ASP A 147 -20.78 0.40 4.08
C ASP A 147 -19.77 0.58 5.24
N PHE A 148 -18.67 1.33 5.06
CA PHE A 148 -17.75 1.64 6.16
C PHE A 148 -18.33 2.75 7.03
N SER A 149 -19.00 2.38 8.11
CA SER A 149 -19.56 3.34 9.08
C SER A 149 -18.52 4.16 9.87
N HIS A 150 -17.25 3.70 9.89
CA HIS A 150 -16.18 4.26 10.72
C HIS A 150 -15.09 4.98 9.90
N LEU A 151 -15.10 4.88 8.56
CA LEU A 151 -14.16 5.64 7.72
C LEU A 151 -14.54 7.12 7.74
N ARG A 152 -13.58 7.97 8.10
CA ARG A 152 -13.72 9.44 8.05
C ARG A 152 -13.19 10.02 6.76
N THR A 153 -12.18 9.38 6.18
CA THR A 153 -11.50 9.86 4.98
C THR A 153 -11.26 8.68 4.04
N PRO A 154 -12.27 8.28 3.24
CA PRO A 154 -12.07 7.35 2.15
C PRO A 154 -11.29 8.07 1.03
N GLY A 155 -10.12 7.55 0.69
CA GLY A 155 -9.33 8.03 -0.44
C GLY A 155 -9.44 7.04 -1.59
N LEU A 156 -9.98 7.51 -2.71
CA LEU A 156 -10.03 6.73 -3.95
C LEU A 156 -8.96 7.22 -4.89
N CYS A 157 -8.04 6.33 -5.23
CA CYS A 157 -7.04 6.58 -6.25
C CYS A 157 -7.45 5.84 -7.53
N PHE A 158 -7.51 6.59 -8.63
CA PHE A 158 -7.87 6.05 -9.93
C PHE A 158 -6.61 5.99 -10.81
N SER A 159 -6.25 4.79 -11.22
CA SER A 159 -5.26 4.59 -12.28
C SER A 159 -5.95 4.69 -13.63
N LEU A 160 -5.82 5.85 -14.28
CA LEU A 160 -6.33 6.05 -15.64
C LEU A 160 -5.42 5.31 -16.64
N PRO A 161 -5.98 4.51 -17.56
CA PRO A 161 -5.19 3.94 -18.66
C PRO A 161 -4.51 5.08 -19.43
N THR A 162 -3.23 4.90 -19.77
CA THR A 162 -2.49 5.85 -20.62
C THR A 162 -3.18 6.07 -21.97
N ASP A 163 -3.92 5.07 -22.43
CA ASP A 163 -4.42 4.99 -23.80
C ASP A 163 -5.78 5.70 -23.96
N THR A 164 -6.45 6.06 -22.84
CA THR A 164 -7.78 6.70 -22.82
C THR A 164 -7.74 8.17 -22.44
N SER A 165 -6.57 8.73 -22.13
CA SER A 165 -6.43 10.15 -21.86
C SER A 165 -6.07 10.89 -23.15
N ILE A 166 -6.93 11.81 -23.58
CA ILE A 166 -6.61 12.80 -24.64
C ILE A 166 -5.40 13.69 -24.28
N PHE A 167 -4.94 13.65 -23.02
CA PHE A 167 -3.75 14.34 -22.53
C PHE A 167 -2.47 13.47 -22.55
N ALA A 168 -2.55 12.20 -22.97
CA ALA A 168 -1.43 11.26 -22.85
C ALA A 168 -0.29 11.40 -23.89
N PRO A 169 -0.51 11.82 -25.15
CA PRO A 169 0.59 11.95 -26.10
C PRO A 169 1.55 13.11 -25.76
N GLU A 170 1.08 14.13 -25.04
CA GLU A 170 1.80 15.41 -24.87
C GLU A 170 2.52 15.53 -23.50
N TYR A 171 2.24 14.65 -22.54
CA TYR A 171 2.79 14.75 -21.18
C TYR A 171 3.86 13.68 -20.89
N PHE A 172 4.99 13.73 -21.61
CA PHE A 172 6.24 13.13 -21.12
C PHE A 172 6.90 14.09 -20.11
N GLN A 173 6.77 13.80 -18.81
CA GLN A 173 7.62 14.42 -17.80
C GLN A 173 9.05 13.90 -17.96
N ASN A 174 9.93 14.65 -18.62
CA ASN A 174 11.37 14.47 -18.46
C ASN A 174 11.83 15.08 -17.11
N TYR A 175 13.10 14.86 -16.73
CA TYR A 175 13.68 15.28 -15.44
C TYR A 175 13.61 16.80 -15.15
N MET A 176 13.14 17.63 -16.09
CA MET A 176 13.09 19.09 -15.98
C MET A 176 11.67 19.66 -15.81
N GLY A 177 10.63 18.82 -15.70
CA GLY A 177 9.24 19.29 -15.74
C GLY A 177 8.77 19.51 -17.19
N THR A 178 7.50 19.23 -17.44
CA THR A 178 6.87 19.22 -18.76
C THR A 178 7.16 20.45 -19.60
N GLN A 179 7.58 20.24 -20.84
CA GLN A 179 7.46 21.23 -21.92
C GLN A 179 6.23 20.90 -22.77
N PRO A 180 5.54 21.92 -23.32
CA PRO A 180 4.41 21.74 -24.22
C PRO A 180 4.80 21.03 -25.53
#